data_AF-A0A699X7J4-F1
#
_entry.id   AF-A0A699X7J4-F1
#
_cell.length_a   1.000
_cell.length_b   1.000
_cell.length_c   1.000
_cell.angle_alpha   90.00
_cell.angle_beta   90.00
_cell.angle_gamma   90.00
#
_symmetry.space_group_name_H-M   'P 1'
#
loop_
_entity.id
_entity.type
_entity.pdbx_description
1 polymer ?
#
loop_
_entity_poly.entity_id
_entity_poly.type
_entity_poly.pdbx_seq_one_letter_code
_entity_poly.pdbx_strand_id
1 'polypeptide(L)'
;LPDIVIATSTRANQWVNNESLKLDALQHLIIDEADLVISYDGEEYLQSLAALLPPGVQKLMMSATLTEEIDTLKTLFFVDGEEPEVLDLSSEEAKEQTTL
;
A
#
# COMPACT_ATOMS: atom_id res chain seq x y z
N LEU A 1 10.49 -21.03 -3.25
CA LEU A 1 10.46 -19.57 -3.02
C LEU A 1 9.44 -19.31 -1.92
N PRO A 2 9.59 -18.26 -1.11
CA PRO A 2 8.60 -17.94 -0.09
C PRO A 2 7.27 -17.53 -0.73
N ASP A 3 6.16 -17.93 -0.11
CA ASP A 3 4.81 -17.52 -0.54
C ASP A 3 4.44 -16.13 -0.01
N ILE A 4 5.04 -15.71 1.11
CA ILE A 4 4.82 -14.41 1.77
C ILE A 4 6.17 -13.77 2.03
N VAL A 5 6.30 -12.49 1.69
CA VAL A 5 7.48 -11.66 1.96
C VAL A 5 7.04 -10.42 2.71
N ILE A 6 7.69 -10.14 3.84
CA ILE A 6 7.49 -8.94 4.65
C ILE A 6 8.81 -8.17 4.66
N ALA A 7 8.77 -6.90 4.31
CA ALA A 7 9.94 -6.04 4.25
C ALA A 7 9.56 -4.57 4.33
N THR A 8 10.52 -3.73 4.72
CA THR A 8 10.44 -2.29 4.47
C THR A 8 10.49 -2.01 2.97
N SER A 9 9.93 -0.89 2.53
CA SER A 9 9.83 -0.56 1.10
C SER A 9 11.22 -0.50 0.45
N THR A 10 12.21 0.06 1.14
CA THR A 10 13.61 0.14 0.73
C THR A 10 14.23 -1.23 0.47
N ARG A 11 13.95 -2.24 1.29
CA ARG A 11 14.46 -3.61 1.11
C ARG A 11 13.72 -4.37 0.02
N ALA A 12 12.40 -4.26 -0.02
CA ALA A 12 11.61 -4.84 -1.11
C ALA A 12 12.08 -4.32 -2.46
N ASN A 13 12.26 -3.00 -2.59
CA ASN A 13 12.73 -2.36 -3.80
C ASN A 13 14.12 -2.87 -4.24
N GLN A 14 15.06 -3.01 -3.30
CA GLN A 14 16.38 -3.59 -3.58
C GLN A 14 16.31 -5.03 -4.11
N TRP A 15 15.45 -5.87 -3.52
CA TRP A 15 15.30 -7.26 -3.95
C TRP A 15 14.62 -7.41 -5.30
N VAL A 16 13.68 -6.53 -5.62
CA VAL A 16 13.04 -6.51 -6.94
C VAL A 16 14.06 -6.06 -7.99
N ASN A 17 14.78 -4.97 -7.73
CA ASN A 17 15.76 -4.41 -8.67
C ASN A 17 16.97 -5.31 -8.94
N ASN A 18 17.37 -6.16 -7.99
CA ASN A 18 18.44 -7.13 -8.18
C ASN A 18 17.95 -8.53 -8.57
N GLU A 19 16.67 -8.66 -8.92
CA GLU A 19 16.01 -9.91 -9.33
C GLU A 19 16.00 -11.04 -8.29
N SER A 20 16.31 -10.74 -7.02
CA SER A 20 16.19 -11.72 -5.92
C SER A 20 14.73 -11.99 -5.53
N LEU A 21 13.85 -11.01 -5.76
CA LEU A 21 12.40 -11.14 -5.60
C LEU A 21 11.71 -10.89 -6.95
N LYS A 22 11.04 -11.91 -7.47
CA LYS A 22 10.27 -11.84 -8.71
C LYS A 22 8.82 -11.54 -8.41
N LEU A 23 8.23 -10.58 -9.12
CA LEU A 23 6.85 -10.15 -8.91
C LEU A 23 5.86 -10.82 -9.87
N ASP A 24 6.30 -11.62 -10.85
CA ASP A 24 5.46 -12.17 -11.92
C ASP A 24 4.22 -12.94 -11.42
N ALA A 25 4.29 -13.54 -10.23
CA ALA A 25 3.21 -14.30 -9.61
C ALA A 25 2.58 -13.58 -8.39
N LEU A 26 2.91 -12.31 -8.16
CA LEU A 26 2.38 -11.54 -7.04
C LEU A 26 0.87 -11.36 -7.22
N GLN A 27 0.09 -11.71 -6.20
CA GLN A 27 -1.37 -11.55 -6.19
C GLN A 27 -1.84 -10.44 -5.27
N HIS A 28 -1.11 -10.19 -4.18
CA HIS A 28 -1.49 -9.23 -3.15
C HIS A 28 -0.32 -8.35 -2.75
N LEU A 29 -0.56 -7.04 -2.68
CA LEU A 29 0.33 -6.07 -2.06
C LEU A 29 -0.39 -5.44 -0.87
N ILE A 30 0.26 -5.45 0.29
CA ILE A 30 -0.26 -4.87 1.52
C ILE A 30 0.73 -3.79 1.97
N ILE A 31 0.22 -2.56 2.17
CA ILE A 31 0.96 -1.45 2.77
C ILE A 31 0.35 -1.20 4.13
N ASP A 32 1.11 -1.51 5.17
CA ASP A 32 0.74 -1.25 6.56
C ASP A 32 1.36 0.09 7.02
N GLU A 33 0.73 0.75 7.99
CA GLU A 33 1.12 2.09 8.49
C GLU A 33 1.44 3.07 7.35
N ALA A 34 0.54 3.18 6.37
CA ALA A 34 0.80 3.86 5.10
C ALA A 34 1.20 5.34 5.26
N ASP A 35 0.69 6.03 6.27
CA ASP A 35 1.07 7.40 6.66
C ASP A 35 2.54 7.49 7.12
N LEU A 36 3.03 6.48 7.81
CA LEU A 36 4.43 6.38 8.22
C LEU A 36 5.34 5.94 7.07
N VAL A 37 4.91 4.96 6.26
CA VAL A 37 5.73 4.43 5.16
C VAL A 37 6.15 5.53 4.19
N ILE A 38 5.22 6.37 3.75
CA ILE A 38 5.54 7.48 2.85
C ILE A 38 6.39 8.57 3.50
N SER A 39 6.17 8.87 4.78
CA SER A 39 6.91 9.92 5.50
C SER A 39 8.34 9.53 5.85
N TYR A 40 8.61 8.24 6.13
CA TYR A 40 9.94 7.75 6.51
C TYR A 40 10.77 7.22 5.34
N ASP A 41 10.18 6.41 4.45
CA ASP A 41 10.94 5.76 3.40
C ASP A 41 11.12 6.65 2.16
N GLY A 42 10.29 7.69 2.02
CA GLY A 42 10.30 8.58 0.86
C GLY A 42 9.63 7.95 -0.37
N GLU A 43 9.08 8.83 -1.21
CA GLU A 43 8.21 8.43 -2.32
C GLU A 43 8.93 7.64 -3.43
N GLU A 44 10.25 7.84 -3.59
CA GLU A 44 11.02 7.27 -4.71
C GLU A 44 11.01 5.74 -4.78
N TYR A 45 11.13 5.05 -3.63
CA TYR A 45 11.14 3.58 -3.59
C TYR A 45 9.76 3.01 -3.83
N LEU A 46 8.72 3.68 -3.34
CA LEU A 46 7.33 3.31 -3.56
C LEU A 46 6.97 3.50 -5.02
N GLN A 47 7.43 4.58 -5.66
CA GLN A 47 7.21 4.83 -7.08
C GLN A 47 7.85 3.76 -7.95
N SER A 48 9.10 3.42 -7.66
CA SER A 48 9.80 2.36 -8.37
C SER A 48 9.14 0.99 -8.16
N LEU A 49 8.62 0.69 -6.96
CA LEU A 49 7.87 -0.54 -6.73
C LEU A 49 6.54 -0.56 -7.50
N ALA A 50 5.76 0.52 -7.43
CA ALA A 50 4.47 0.64 -8.11
C ALA A 50 4.60 0.43 -9.62
N ALA A 51 5.64 0.99 -10.24
CA ALA A 51 5.92 0.86 -11.67
C ALA A 51 6.27 -0.57 -12.12
N LEU A 52 6.68 -1.44 -11.20
CA LEU A 52 7.09 -2.82 -11.48
C LEU A 52 6.01 -3.86 -11.11
N LEU A 53 4.88 -3.42 -10.56
CA LEU A 53 3.78 -4.33 -10.23
C LEU A 53 3.14 -4.90 -11.49
N PRO A 54 2.90 -6.22 -11.55
CA PRO A 54 2.14 -6.79 -12.65
C PRO A 54 0.66 -6.36 -12.57
N PRO A 55 -0.07 -6.43 -13.70
CA PRO A 55 -1.50 -6.19 -13.69
C PRO A 55 -2.24 -7.24 -12.84
N GLY A 56 -3.36 -6.84 -12.23
CA GLY A 56 -4.22 -7.75 -11.46
C GLY A 56 -3.78 -8.00 -10.01
N VAL A 57 -2.74 -7.30 -9.52
CA VAL A 57 -2.39 -7.33 -8.09
C VAL A 57 -3.47 -6.61 -7.29
N GLN A 58 -4.07 -7.31 -6.33
CA GLN A 58 -4.95 -6.68 -5.36
C GLN A 58 -4.11 -5.90 -4.35
N LYS A 59 -4.42 -4.62 -4.17
CA LYS A 59 -3.70 -3.75 -3.23
C LYS A 59 -4.57 -3.47 -2.01
N LEU A 60 -3.98 -3.53 -0.84
CA LEU A 60 -4.60 -3.14 0.43
C LEU A 60 -3.69 -2.14 1.13
N MET A 61 -4.28 -1.09 1.69
CA MET A 61 -3.57 -0.07 2.47
C MET A 61 -4.26 0.08 3.82
N MET A 62 -3.45 0.09 4.88
CA MET A 62 -3.89 0.32 6.26
C MET A 62 -3.16 1.56 6.79
N SER A 63 -3.90 2.46 7.43
CA SER A 63 -3.35 3.69 7.99
C SER A 63 -4.15 4.09 9.23
N ALA A 64 -3.47 4.64 10.23
CA ALA A 64 -4.12 5.24 11.39
C ALA A 64 -4.70 6.62 11.07
N THR A 65 -4.13 7.30 10.08
CA THR A 65 -4.55 8.65 9.68
C THR A 65 -4.93 8.70 8.20
N LEU A 66 -5.91 9.55 7.88
CA LEU A 66 -6.30 9.88 6.51
C LEU A 66 -5.75 11.27 6.18
N THR A 67 -4.56 11.32 5.59
CA THR A 67 -3.83 12.55 5.28
C THR A 67 -3.58 12.70 3.78
N GLU A 68 -3.08 13.85 3.35
CA GLU A 68 -2.72 14.11 1.93
C GLU A 68 -1.69 13.10 1.41
N GLU A 69 -0.84 12.58 2.30
CA GLU A 69 0.12 11.53 1.97
C GLU A 69 -0.56 10.22 1.55
N ILE A 70 -1.71 9.88 2.14
CA ILE A 70 -2.49 8.70 1.71
C ILE A 70 -3.07 8.90 0.31
N ASP A 71 -3.49 10.11 -0.04
CA ASP A 71 -3.98 10.40 -1.39
C ASP A 71 -2.85 10.34 -2.43
N THR A 72 -1.63 10.65 -2.02
CA THR A 72 -0.43 10.43 -2.83
C THR A 72 -0.21 8.93 -3.09
N LEU A 73 -0.29 8.10 -2.06
CA LEU A 73 -0.18 6.63 -2.21
C LEU A 73 -1.30 6.03 -3.06
N LYS A 74 -2.53 6.53 -2.93
CA LYS A 74 -3.64 6.12 -3.80
C LYS A 74 -3.30 6.40 -5.26
N THR A 75 -2.90 7.63 -5.56
CA THR A 75 -2.52 8.04 -6.94
C THR A 75 -1.37 7.19 -7.48
N LEU A 76 -0.49 6.73 -6.61
CA LEU A 76 0.68 5.97 -6.99
C LEU A 76 0.38 4.49 -7.30
N PHE A 77 -0.40 3.83 -6.45
CA PHE A 77 -0.64 2.39 -6.52
C PHE A 77 -1.95 2.01 -7.24
N PHE A 78 -2.85 2.97 -7.38
CA PHE A 78 -4.15 2.78 -8.01
C PHE A 78 -4.20 3.63 -9.28
N VAL A 79 -4.34 2.97 -10.43
CA VAL A 79 -4.38 3.64 -11.73
C VAL A 79 -5.72 4.34 -11.94
N ASP A 80 -5.77 5.31 -12.86
CA ASP A 80 -6.98 6.05 -13.19
C ASP A 80 -8.19 5.12 -13.43
N GLY A 81 -9.21 5.25 -12.58
CA GLY A 81 -10.44 4.47 -12.62
C GLY A 81 -10.50 3.27 -11.67
N GLU A 82 -9.40 2.94 -10.97
CA GLU A 82 -9.39 1.98 -9.86
C GLU A 82 -9.48 2.73 -8.52
N GLU A 83 -10.67 3.13 -8.09
CA GLU A 83 -10.80 3.69 -6.73
C GLU A 83 -10.90 2.57 -5.69
N PRO A 84 -10.05 2.56 -4.64
CA PRO A 84 -10.20 1.60 -3.56
C PRO A 84 -11.45 1.91 -2.73
N GLU A 85 -12.11 0.85 -2.27
CA GLU A 85 -13.13 0.99 -1.23
C GLU A 85 -12.47 1.49 0.06
N VAL A 86 -12.97 2.58 0.63
CA VAL A 86 -12.44 3.18 1.86
C VAL A 86 -13.28 2.73 3.05
N LEU A 87 -12.65 1.97 3.95
CA LEU A 87 -13.25 1.54 5.21
C LEU A 87 -12.76 2.46 6.34
N ASP A 88 -13.54 3.47 6.68
CA ASP A 88 -13.27 4.37 7.81
C ASP A 88 -13.97 3.88 9.08
N LEU A 89 -13.22 3.11 9.87
CA LEU A 89 -13.68 2.53 11.14
C LEU A 89 -14.00 3.60 12.19
N SER A 90 -13.31 4.76 12.16
CA SER A 90 -13.56 5.83 13.13
C SER A 90 -14.98 6.41 13.00
N SER A 91 -15.47 6.47 11.76
CA SER A 91 -16.82 6.94 11.45
C SER A 91 -17.90 5.93 11.83
N GLU A 92 -17.59 4.62 11.83
CA GLU A 92 -18.51 3.56 12.24
C GLU A 92 -18.64 3.49 13.75
N GLU A 93 -17.52 3.54 14.48
CA GLU A 93 -17.50 3.58 15.94
C GLU A 93 -18.27 4.80 16.50
N ALA A 94 -18.16 5.96 15.85
CA ALA A 94 -18.90 7.17 16.23
C ALA A 94 -20.43 7.02 16.04
N LYS A 95 -20.86 6.31 14.99
CA LYS A 95 -22.30 6.07 14.74
C LYS A 95 -22.90 5.12 15.78
N GLU A 96 -22.17 4.09 16.18
CA GLU A 96 -22.63 3.12 17.20
C GLU A 96 -22.77 3.76 18.59
N GLN A 97 -21.82 4.63 18.99
CA GLN A 97 -21.89 5.34 20.27
C GLN A 97 -23.06 6.32 20.38
N THR A 98 -23.53 6.88 19.26
CA THR A 98 -24.64 7.85 19.26
C THR A 98 -26.01 7.18 19.42
N THR A 99 -26.08 5.86 19.26
CA THR A 99 -27.32 5.06 19.39
C THR A 99 -27.51 4.39 20.75
N LEU A 100 -26.59 4.59 21.69
CA LEU A 100 -26.68 4.17 23.10
C LEU A 100 -27.07 5.36 24.00
#